data_AF-A0A7X2H792-F1
#
_entry.id   AF-A0A7X2H792-F1
#
_cell.length_a   1.000
_cell.length_b   1.000
_cell.length_c   1.000
_cell.angle_alpha   90.00
_cell.angle_beta   90.00
_cell.angle_gamma   90.00
#
_symmetry.space_group_name_H-M   'P 1'
#
loop_
_entity.id
_entity.type
_entity.pdbx_description
1 polymer ?
#
loop_
_entity_poly.entity_id
_entity_poly.type
_entity_poly.pdbx_seq_one_letter_code
_entity_poly.pdbx_strand_id
1 'polypeptide(L)'
;MILFNTNHLKAYNYIIHHFLELEIFNGDEYIDIGDKLEIILPKYLFREQYHKCIKIFEELFRWTEDEFYHNMGAFHELALYNFVNYLADMREDVEEFDNIYFDDKCHSLIKEASQSDFNEYDDMSLEEYKDNYYNVFYYSDYLFEETDFLLIDKLYNSRKLGNTNLEEYFGINMDFYYDILPLDIQSEYKSNYITLSGEVSGMLNYIGHRLNFGNLYKLFWENNTPVKEERIQLILENIMDAYFYNQEIDITREALLGNGKVDFKLYRNKKEDEKVLIEIKRASSSYLKKGYEKQLTDYMLSTNYKNAFYLIACFTDSEFEKAEQFIRNHVYTDTIQLYINISILDLRKRKTASVS
;
A
#
# COMPACT_ATOMS: atom_id res chain seq x y z
N MET A 1 15.86 -0.47 9.80
CA MET A 1 15.70 0.93 9.39
C MET A 1 14.41 1.15 8.63
N ILE A 2 13.59 2.10 9.07
CA ILE A 2 12.46 2.63 8.29
C ILE A 2 12.99 3.37 7.06
N LEU A 3 12.38 3.10 5.90
CA LEU A 3 12.64 3.82 4.66
C LEU A 3 11.89 5.16 4.64
N PHE A 4 12.56 6.22 5.09
CA PHE A 4 12.09 7.60 4.93
C PHE A 4 12.46 8.16 3.55
N ASN A 5 11.73 9.18 3.07
CA ASN A 5 12.05 9.86 1.81
C ASN A 5 13.21 10.86 1.97
N THR A 6 14.39 10.35 2.31
CA THR A 6 15.59 11.16 2.55
C THR A 6 16.85 10.38 2.23
N ASN A 7 17.91 11.09 1.84
CA ASN A 7 19.23 10.49 1.63
C ASN A 7 19.92 10.13 2.95
N HIS A 8 19.43 10.64 4.08
CA HIS A 8 20.05 10.50 5.41
C HIS A 8 19.31 9.54 6.31
N LEU A 9 18.92 8.38 5.76
CA LEU A 9 18.17 7.33 6.46
C LEU A 9 18.78 6.98 7.82
N LYS A 10 20.12 6.89 7.91
CA LYS A 10 20.83 6.52 9.14
C LYS A 10 20.69 7.57 10.23
N ALA A 11 20.77 8.85 9.88
CA ALA A 11 20.63 9.94 10.83
C ALA A 11 19.21 9.95 11.41
N TYR A 12 18.19 10.00 10.54
CA TYR A 12 16.80 10.06 10.99
C TYR A 12 16.35 8.79 11.73
N ASN A 13 16.73 7.59 11.29
CA ASN A 13 16.40 6.39 12.05
C ASN A 13 17.03 6.39 13.44
N TYR A 14 18.29 6.81 13.56
CA TYR A 14 18.94 6.87 14.87
C TYR A 14 18.28 7.92 15.78
N ILE A 15 18.00 9.11 15.27
CA ILE A 15 17.34 10.19 16.02
C ILE A 15 15.95 9.72 16.50
N ILE A 16 15.12 9.19 15.59
CA ILE A 16 13.78 8.70 15.95
C ILE A 16 13.85 7.53 16.93
N HIS A 17 14.80 6.60 16.75
CA HIS A 17 15.02 5.50 17.71
C HIS A 17 15.31 6.05 19.11
N HIS A 18 16.23 7.01 19.21
CA HIS A 18 16.60 7.59 20.49
C HIS A 18 15.46 8.40 21.13
N PHE A 19 14.67 9.11 20.32
CA PHE A 19 13.46 9.78 20.81
C PHE A 19 12.44 8.77 21.37
N LEU A 20 12.17 7.68 20.64
CA LEU A 20 11.27 6.61 21.09
C LEU A 20 11.81 5.96 22.37
N GLU A 21 13.12 5.73 22.43
CA GLU A 21 13.79 5.20 23.61
C GLU A 21 13.48 6.07 24.83
N LEU A 22 13.78 7.37 24.78
CA LEU A 22 13.60 8.27 25.91
C LEU A 22 12.13 8.44 26.30
N GLU A 23 11.28 8.75 25.34
CA GLU A 23 9.89 9.12 25.64
C GLU A 23 9.02 7.93 25.92
N ILE A 24 9.16 6.85 25.15
CA ILE A 24 8.21 5.74 25.23
C ILE A 24 8.77 4.64 26.12
N PHE A 25 10.01 4.18 25.89
CA PHE A 25 10.49 2.90 26.41
C PHE A 25 11.37 2.97 27.67
N ASN A 26 12.15 4.03 27.88
CA ASN A 26 13.09 4.20 29.00
C ASN A 26 12.65 5.27 30.02
N GLY A 27 11.37 5.65 30.02
CA GLY A 27 10.81 6.58 31.01
C GLY A 27 10.61 5.95 32.40
N ASP A 28 9.94 6.70 33.28
CA ASP A 28 9.63 6.28 34.65
C ASP A 28 8.96 4.87 34.68
N GLU A 29 9.56 3.93 35.42
CA GLU A 29 9.06 2.55 35.59
C GLU A 29 7.62 2.49 36.13
N TYR A 30 7.11 3.59 36.68
CA TYR A 30 5.74 3.71 37.18
C TYR A 30 4.72 4.18 36.13
N ILE A 31 5.16 4.64 34.94
CA ILE A 31 4.27 5.10 33.86
C ILE A 31 4.16 4.01 32.80
N ASP A 32 2.93 3.50 32.60
CA ASP A 32 2.67 2.51 31.56
C ASP A 32 2.87 3.15 30.17
N ILE A 33 3.39 2.37 29.21
CA ILE A 33 3.52 2.81 27.81
C ILE A 33 2.15 3.31 27.30
N GLY A 34 1.07 2.62 27.68
CA GLY A 34 -0.29 3.00 27.35
C GLY A 34 -0.65 4.43 27.74
N ASP A 35 -0.29 4.87 28.95
CA ASP A 35 -0.61 6.22 29.45
C ASP A 35 0.05 7.30 28.57
N LYS A 36 1.28 7.04 28.11
CA LYS A 36 1.99 7.94 27.19
C LYS A 36 1.34 7.94 25.81
N LEU A 37 0.99 6.75 25.30
CA LEU A 37 0.35 6.61 24.00
C LEU A 37 -1.06 7.22 23.95
N GLU A 38 -1.78 7.28 25.07
CA GLU A 38 -3.10 7.95 25.15
C GLU A 38 -2.99 9.45 24.86
N ILE A 39 -1.89 10.08 25.27
CA ILE A 39 -1.62 11.51 25.04
C ILE A 39 -1.28 11.76 23.56
N ILE A 40 -0.52 10.84 22.97
CA ILE A 40 0.03 10.99 21.61
C ILE A 40 -1.02 10.63 20.55
N LEU A 41 -1.78 9.55 20.72
CA LEU A 41 -2.61 8.97 19.67
C LEU A 41 -4.05 9.51 19.65
N PRO A 42 -4.75 9.44 18.50
CA PRO A 42 -6.17 9.74 18.44
C PRO A 42 -6.98 8.90 19.43
N LYS A 43 -7.80 9.57 20.25
CA LYS A 43 -8.54 8.94 21.37
C LYS A 43 -9.40 7.75 20.95
N TYR A 44 -10.04 7.81 19.79
CA TYR A 44 -10.88 6.71 19.31
C TYR A 44 -10.03 5.47 19.01
N LEU A 45 -8.85 5.67 18.41
CA LEU A 45 -7.94 4.62 17.99
C LEU A 45 -7.35 3.91 19.19
N PHE A 46 -6.83 4.68 20.16
CA PHE A 46 -6.26 4.14 21.38
C PHE A 46 -7.30 3.36 22.20
N ARG A 47 -8.50 3.91 22.39
CA ARG A 47 -9.57 3.28 23.17
C ARG A 47 -10.00 1.92 22.61
N GLU A 48 -10.10 1.81 21.29
CA GLU A 48 -10.64 0.61 20.63
C GLU A 48 -9.54 -0.39 20.27
N GLN A 49 -8.31 0.07 20.03
CA GLN A 49 -7.22 -0.73 19.49
C GLN A 49 -5.94 -0.68 20.35
N TYR A 50 -6.06 -0.51 21.67
CA TYR A 50 -4.96 -0.37 22.65
C TYR A 50 -3.76 -1.29 22.41
N HIS A 51 -3.96 -2.62 22.35
CA HIS A 51 -2.86 -3.57 22.16
C HIS A 51 -2.16 -3.41 20.81
N LYS A 52 -2.89 -2.99 19.77
CA LYS A 52 -2.31 -2.72 18.45
C LYS A 52 -1.48 -1.44 18.49
N CYS A 53 -1.93 -0.39 19.18
CA CYS A 53 -1.15 0.83 19.39
C CYS A 53 0.20 0.54 20.03
N ILE A 54 0.24 -0.24 21.10
CA ILE A 54 1.50 -0.64 21.76
C ILE A 54 2.42 -1.39 20.78
N LYS A 55 1.88 -2.40 20.09
CA LYS A 55 2.64 -3.20 19.13
C LYS A 55 3.25 -2.35 18.01
N ILE A 56 2.53 -1.34 17.53
CA ILE A 56 3.03 -0.44 16.48
C ILE A 56 4.22 0.40 16.97
N PHE A 57 4.18 0.91 18.20
CA PHE A 57 5.32 1.63 18.77
C PHE A 57 6.51 0.70 19.02
N GLU A 58 6.28 -0.54 19.47
CA GLU A 58 7.34 -1.55 19.59
C GLU A 58 7.98 -1.88 18.22
N GLU A 59 7.18 -1.93 17.16
CA GLU A 59 7.67 -2.13 15.80
C GLU A 59 8.48 -0.92 15.32
N LEU A 60 7.98 0.31 15.47
CA LEU A 60 8.73 1.53 15.15
C LEU A 60 10.07 1.58 15.87
N PHE A 61 10.11 1.25 17.16
CA PHE A 61 11.34 1.23 17.96
C PHE A 61 12.36 0.22 17.43
N ARG A 62 11.94 -1.01 17.17
CA ARG A 62 12.83 -2.06 16.64
C ARG A 62 13.27 -1.79 15.21
N TRP A 63 12.35 -1.30 14.38
CA TRP A 63 12.61 -1.00 12.97
C TRP A 63 13.56 0.18 12.81
N THR A 64 13.57 1.13 13.73
CA THR A 64 14.53 2.24 13.70
C THR A 64 15.93 1.83 14.18
N GLU A 65 16.03 0.78 15.00
CA GLU A 65 17.31 0.24 15.49
C GLU A 65 18.04 -0.65 14.47
N ASP A 66 17.30 -1.53 13.79
CA ASP A 66 17.92 -2.58 12.96
C ASP A 66 18.42 -2.07 11.59
N GLU A 67 19.12 -2.91 10.82
CA GLU A 67 19.66 -2.55 9.49
C GLU A 67 18.75 -2.96 8.30
N PHE A 68 17.62 -3.63 8.54
CA PHE A 68 16.74 -4.09 7.47
C PHE A 68 15.81 -2.98 7.00
N TYR A 69 15.53 -2.88 5.71
CA TYR A 69 14.60 -1.88 5.21
C TYR A 69 13.15 -2.28 5.47
N HIS A 70 12.43 -1.42 6.20
CA HIS A 70 11.01 -1.58 6.53
C HIS A 70 10.18 -0.48 5.88
N ASN A 71 9.01 -0.86 5.37
CA ASN A 71 8.00 0.08 4.88
C ASN A 71 6.91 0.22 5.95
N MET A 72 6.47 1.45 6.17
CA MET A 72 5.38 1.74 7.10
C MET A 72 4.03 1.38 6.47
N GLY A 73 3.10 0.86 7.28
CA GLY A 73 1.68 0.89 6.94
C GLY A 73 1.02 2.14 7.53
N ALA A 74 -0.24 2.41 7.16
CA ALA A 74 -0.98 3.58 7.65
C ALA A 74 -0.97 3.75 9.18
N PHE A 75 -1.00 2.65 9.94
CA PHE A 75 -0.96 2.71 11.40
C PHE A 75 0.41 3.18 11.91
N HIS A 76 1.50 2.70 11.32
CA HIS A 76 2.86 3.16 11.62
C HIS A 76 3.03 4.63 11.27
N GLU A 77 2.53 5.06 10.10
CA GLU A 77 2.62 6.45 9.66
C GLU A 77 1.89 7.39 10.62
N LEU A 78 0.61 7.09 10.92
CA LEU A 78 -0.17 7.86 11.87
C LEU A 78 0.51 7.92 13.24
N ALA A 79 1.01 6.78 13.74
CA ALA A 79 1.65 6.70 15.04
C ALA A 79 2.93 7.55 15.11
N LEU A 80 3.82 7.39 14.14
CA LEU A 80 5.06 8.15 14.08
C LEU A 80 4.82 9.64 13.86
N TYR A 81 3.85 9.99 13.02
CA TYR A 81 3.49 11.39 12.75
C TYR A 81 3.02 12.09 14.02
N ASN A 82 2.08 11.48 14.77
CA ASN A 82 1.62 12.04 16.03
C ASN A 82 2.73 12.09 17.08
N PHE A 83 3.62 11.09 17.13
CA PHE A 83 4.76 11.08 18.05
C PHE A 83 5.75 12.22 17.76
N VAL A 84 6.11 12.43 16.49
CA VAL A 84 7.01 13.52 16.09
C VAL A 84 6.41 14.88 16.38
N ASN A 85 5.11 15.08 16.13
CA ASN A 85 4.44 16.33 16.47
C ASN A 85 4.35 16.56 17.98
N TYR A 86 4.11 15.51 18.77
CA TYR A 86 4.18 15.58 20.23
C TYR A 86 5.55 16.08 20.72
N LEU A 87 6.64 15.57 20.13
CA LEU A 87 7.99 16.04 20.45
C LEU A 87 8.24 17.47 19.99
N ALA A 88 7.72 17.86 18.83
CA ALA A 88 7.82 19.23 18.33
C ALA A 88 7.13 20.21 19.29
N ASP A 89 5.89 19.93 19.69
CA ASP A 89 5.15 20.71 20.69
C ASP A 89 5.92 20.79 22.02
N MET A 90 6.50 19.68 22.48
CA MET A 90 7.29 19.67 23.72
C MET A 90 8.58 20.49 23.62
N ARG A 91 9.22 20.56 22.44
CA ARG A 91 10.42 21.36 22.22
C ARG A 91 10.18 22.85 22.41
N GLU A 92 8.96 23.34 22.14
CA GLU A 92 8.58 24.73 22.43
C GLU A 92 8.60 25.05 23.94
N ASP A 93 8.34 24.05 24.79
CA ASP A 93 8.20 24.22 26.24
C ASP A 93 9.45 23.83 27.05
N VAL A 94 10.38 23.05 26.48
CA VAL A 94 11.55 22.51 27.19
C VAL A 94 12.84 23.22 26.77
N GLU A 95 13.35 24.10 27.63
CA GLU A 95 14.55 24.93 27.35
C GLU A 95 15.81 24.08 27.01
N GLU A 96 15.97 22.93 27.66
CA GLU A 96 17.11 22.03 27.45
C GLU A 96 16.79 20.84 26.52
N PHE A 97 15.75 20.94 25.69
CA PHE A 97 15.29 19.84 24.82
C PHE A 97 16.45 19.24 24.04
N ASP A 98 17.24 20.08 23.35
CA ASP A 98 18.29 19.58 22.47
C ASP A 98 19.36 18.79 23.22
N ASN A 99 19.66 19.15 24.48
CA ASN A 99 20.63 18.44 25.33
C ASN A 99 20.09 17.10 25.86
N ILE A 100 18.77 16.97 25.96
CA ILE A 100 18.10 15.76 26.46
C ILE A 100 17.93 14.75 25.31
N TYR A 101 17.47 15.23 24.15
CA TYR A 101 16.99 14.38 23.07
C TYR A 101 18.01 14.10 21.97
N PHE A 102 19.10 14.88 21.89
CA PHE A 102 20.16 14.61 20.91
C PHE A 102 21.45 14.25 21.64
N ASP A 103 21.79 12.96 21.64
CA ASP A 103 23.04 12.48 22.21
C ASP A 103 24.25 12.79 21.30
N ASP A 104 25.45 12.42 21.76
CA ASP A 104 26.70 12.60 21.02
C ASP A 104 26.67 11.95 19.62
N LYS A 105 25.95 10.83 19.47
CA LYS A 105 25.84 10.11 18.19
C LYS A 105 24.86 10.80 17.25
N CYS A 106 23.74 11.33 17.75
CA CYS A 106 22.87 12.23 17.01
C CYS A 106 23.67 13.42 16.47
N HIS A 107 24.43 14.11 17.33
CA HIS A 107 25.25 15.24 16.92
C HIS A 107 26.27 14.88 15.82
N SER A 108 26.90 13.70 15.92
CA SER A 108 27.84 13.20 14.90
C SER A 108 27.14 12.94 13.57
N LEU A 109 26.01 12.23 13.58
CA LEU A 109 25.25 11.89 12.38
C LEU A 109 24.66 13.12 11.70
N ILE A 110 24.14 14.07 12.49
CA ILE A 110 23.62 15.35 11.98
C ILE A 110 24.73 16.14 11.30
N LYS A 111 25.93 16.18 11.89
CA LYS A 111 27.07 16.85 11.27
C LYS A 111 27.48 16.21 9.94
N GLU A 112 27.51 14.89 9.86
CA GLU A 112 27.81 14.18 8.61
C GLU A 112 26.74 14.44 7.55
N ALA A 113 25.46 14.39 7.93
CA ALA A 113 24.33 14.64 7.04
C ALA A 113 24.31 16.09 6.54
N SER A 114 24.49 17.07 7.42
CA SER A 114 24.51 18.49 7.04
C SER A 114 25.70 18.83 6.14
N GLN A 115 26.87 18.23 6.35
CA GLN A 115 28.01 18.38 5.45
C GLN A 115 27.76 17.77 4.06
N SER A 116 27.02 16.67 4.00
CA SER A 116 26.67 16.02 2.74
C SER A 116 25.61 16.80 1.96
N ASP A 117 24.69 17.48 2.65
CA ASP A 117 23.65 18.32 2.01
C ASP A 117 24.14 19.72 1.66
N PHE A 118 25.20 20.19 2.33
CA PHE A 118 25.71 21.53 2.16
C PHE A 118 26.08 21.82 0.71
N ASN A 119 25.46 22.86 0.18
CA ASN A 119 25.69 23.36 -1.15
C ASN A 119 26.24 24.79 -1.06
N GLU A 120 27.51 24.98 -1.42
CA GLU A 120 28.21 26.27 -1.38
C GLU A 120 27.58 27.36 -2.27
N TYR A 121 26.68 26.98 -3.18
CA TYR A 121 25.97 27.90 -4.07
C TYR A 121 24.60 28.32 -3.54
N ASP A 122 24.12 27.75 -2.42
CA ASP A 122 22.88 28.14 -1.78
C ASP A 122 23.12 29.28 -0.78
N ASP A 123 22.08 30.08 -0.52
CA ASP A 123 22.15 31.23 0.41
C ASP A 123 22.20 30.80 1.91
N MET A 124 22.24 29.48 2.20
CA MET A 124 22.30 28.93 3.55
C MET A 124 23.72 28.54 3.97
N SER A 125 24.09 28.87 5.20
CA SER A 125 25.32 28.44 5.84
C SER A 125 25.26 26.98 6.32
N LEU A 126 26.41 26.34 6.51
CA LEU A 126 26.48 24.98 7.05
C LEU A 126 25.81 24.84 8.43
N GLU A 127 25.86 25.89 9.27
CA GLU A 127 25.15 25.88 10.56
C GLU A 127 23.63 25.93 10.36
N GLU A 128 23.11 26.69 9.38
CA GLU A 128 21.67 26.66 9.06
C GLU A 128 21.21 25.29 8.54
N TYR A 129 22.02 24.61 7.71
CA TYR A 129 21.74 23.21 7.34
C TYR A 129 21.69 22.30 8.55
N LYS A 130 22.63 22.48 9.49
CA LYS A 130 22.70 21.70 10.71
C LYS A 130 21.51 21.97 11.63
N ASP A 131 21.09 23.22 11.77
CA ASP A 131 19.94 23.65 12.59
C ASP A 131 18.63 23.03 12.08
N ASN A 132 18.48 22.83 10.76
CA ASN A 132 17.32 22.13 10.19
C ASN A 132 17.16 20.71 10.73
N TYR A 133 18.25 19.99 10.98
CA TYR A 133 18.20 18.66 11.57
C TYR A 133 17.81 18.67 13.05
N TYR A 134 18.11 19.71 13.80
CA TYR A 134 17.60 19.85 15.17
C TYR A 134 16.14 20.28 15.19
N ASN A 135 15.62 20.82 14.08
CA ASN A 135 14.28 21.33 14.02
C ASN A 135 13.20 20.25 13.86
N VAL A 136 12.80 19.66 14.98
CA VAL A 136 11.77 18.61 15.07
C VAL A 136 10.44 19.05 14.44
N PHE A 137 10.10 20.35 14.43
CA PHE A 137 8.88 20.86 13.78
C PHE A 137 8.77 20.51 12.31
N TYR A 138 9.89 20.38 11.60
CA TYR A 138 9.87 20.06 10.17
C TYR A 138 9.96 18.56 9.89
N TYR A 139 10.09 17.71 10.90
CA TYR A 139 10.22 16.26 10.68
C TYR A 139 8.95 15.66 10.08
N SER A 140 7.77 16.18 10.42
CA SER A 140 6.52 15.77 9.79
C SER A 140 6.53 16.02 8.28
N ASP A 141 7.18 17.08 7.83
CA ASP A 141 7.23 17.48 6.42
C ASP A 141 8.34 16.75 5.66
N TYR A 142 9.42 16.37 6.36
CA TYR A 142 10.57 15.68 5.74
C TYR A 142 10.44 14.15 5.72
N LEU A 143 9.79 13.56 6.72
CA LEU A 143 9.76 12.10 6.88
C LEU A 143 8.57 11.43 6.21
N PHE A 144 7.54 12.19 5.82
CA PHE A 144 6.29 11.67 5.28
C PHE A 144 6.05 12.22 3.87
N GLU A 145 5.83 11.32 2.92
CA GLU A 145 5.49 11.70 1.54
C GLU A 145 4.02 12.14 1.43
N GLU A 146 3.14 11.45 2.15
CA GLU A 146 1.70 11.67 2.13
C GLU A 146 1.16 11.66 3.57
N THR A 147 0.19 12.53 3.85
CA THR A 147 -0.43 12.67 5.18
C THR A 147 -1.96 12.53 5.11
N ASP A 148 -2.46 11.79 4.11
CA ASP A 148 -3.91 11.64 3.90
C ASP A 148 -4.63 10.97 5.08
N PHE A 149 -3.91 10.24 5.93
CA PHE A 149 -4.44 9.72 7.19
C PHE A 149 -5.00 10.82 8.11
N LEU A 150 -4.55 12.08 7.97
CA LEU A 150 -5.10 13.23 8.69
C LEU A 150 -6.51 13.61 8.23
N LEU A 151 -6.94 13.11 7.07
CA LEU A 151 -8.25 13.35 6.48
C LEU A 151 -9.15 12.11 6.54
N ILE A 152 -8.74 11.04 7.23
CA ILE A 152 -9.43 9.74 7.15
C ILE A 152 -10.90 9.81 7.55
N ASP A 153 -11.25 10.65 8.52
CA ASP A 153 -12.63 10.90 8.94
C ASP A 153 -13.44 11.56 7.81
N LYS A 154 -12.90 12.60 7.17
CA LYS A 154 -13.53 13.31 6.05
C LYS A 154 -13.66 12.41 4.83
N LEU A 155 -12.63 11.63 4.53
CA LEU A 155 -12.61 10.70 3.40
C LEU A 155 -13.68 9.62 3.59
N TYR A 156 -13.65 8.90 4.72
CA TYR A 156 -14.65 7.87 5.02
C TYR A 156 -16.07 8.43 5.04
N ASN A 157 -16.31 9.56 5.71
CA ASN A 157 -17.65 10.15 5.81
C ASN A 157 -18.18 10.61 4.45
N SER A 158 -17.33 11.23 3.62
CA SER A 158 -17.70 11.62 2.26
C SER A 158 -18.06 10.40 1.42
N ARG A 159 -17.25 9.33 1.51
CA ARG A 159 -17.49 8.05 0.84
C ARG A 159 -18.79 7.40 1.28
N LYS A 160 -19.12 7.41 2.58
CA LYS A 160 -20.39 6.90 3.12
C LYS A 160 -21.58 7.62 2.51
N LEU A 161 -21.47 8.94 2.28
CA LEU A 161 -22.45 9.77 1.59
C LEU A 161 -22.42 9.63 0.05
N GLY A 162 -21.53 8.80 -0.49
CA GLY A 162 -21.41 8.54 -1.93
C GLY A 162 -20.60 9.58 -2.70
N ASN A 163 -19.73 10.32 -2.02
CA ASN A 163 -18.83 11.31 -2.61
C ASN A 163 -17.36 10.87 -2.44
N THR A 164 -16.72 10.50 -3.55
CA THR A 164 -15.32 10.06 -3.63
C THR A 164 -14.40 11.11 -4.26
N ASN A 165 -14.86 12.36 -4.43
CA ASN A 165 -14.13 13.38 -5.20
C ASN A 165 -12.74 13.70 -4.63
N LEU A 166 -12.59 13.70 -3.30
CA LEU A 166 -11.30 13.94 -2.65
C LEU A 166 -10.32 12.80 -2.94
N GLU A 167 -10.78 11.56 -2.80
CA GLU A 167 -9.99 10.36 -3.11
C GLU A 167 -9.51 10.41 -4.55
N GLU A 168 -10.40 10.75 -5.49
CA GLU A 168 -10.08 10.81 -6.91
C GLU A 168 -9.15 11.97 -7.28
N TYR A 169 -9.34 13.14 -6.67
CA TYR A 169 -8.54 14.31 -6.97
C TYR A 169 -7.09 14.17 -6.49
N PHE A 170 -6.90 13.51 -5.35
CA PHE A 170 -5.58 13.32 -4.74
C PHE A 170 -4.97 11.93 -5.01
N GLY A 171 -5.72 11.00 -5.62
CA GLY A 171 -5.23 9.64 -5.90
C GLY A 171 -5.17 8.73 -4.67
N ILE A 172 -6.00 8.99 -3.67
CA ILE A 172 -5.93 8.36 -2.34
C ILE A 172 -6.49 6.93 -2.39
N ASN A 173 -5.70 5.97 -1.90
CA ASN A 173 -6.16 4.61 -1.71
C ASN A 173 -6.73 4.38 -0.31
N MET A 174 -8.06 4.40 -0.20
CA MET A 174 -8.76 4.16 1.07
C MET A 174 -8.43 2.81 1.73
N ASP A 175 -8.12 1.76 0.95
CA ASP A 175 -7.82 0.44 1.51
C ASP A 175 -6.53 0.43 2.34
N PHE A 176 -5.58 1.33 2.07
CA PHE A 176 -4.34 1.47 2.84
C PHE A 176 -4.61 1.90 4.29
N TYR A 177 -5.66 2.72 4.49
CA TYR A 177 -6.03 3.27 5.80
C TYR A 177 -7.04 2.41 6.57
N TYR A 178 -7.39 1.21 6.08
CA TYR A 178 -8.38 0.34 6.72
C TYR A 178 -8.08 0.11 8.21
N ASP A 179 -6.82 -0.15 8.52
CA ASP A 179 -6.34 -0.53 9.86
C ASP A 179 -6.43 0.57 10.92
N ILE A 180 -6.56 1.85 10.51
CA ILE A 180 -6.67 3.01 11.40
C ILE A 180 -8.11 3.51 11.56
N LEU A 181 -9.08 2.86 10.90
CA LEU A 181 -10.50 3.17 11.08
C LEU A 181 -11.02 2.63 12.42
N PRO A 182 -12.11 3.22 12.97
CA PRO A 182 -12.89 2.64 14.06
C PRO A 182 -13.29 1.17 13.84
N LEU A 183 -13.37 0.38 14.91
CA LEU A 183 -13.61 -1.07 14.78
C LEU A 183 -15.01 -1.42 14.26
N ASP A 184 -16.00 -0.60 14.56
CA ASP A 184 -17.36 -0.74 14.02
C ASP A 184 -17.38 -0.55 12.50
N ILE A 185 -16.63 0.43 11.99
CA ILE A 185 -16.44 0.65 10.56
C ILE A 185 -15.69 -0.52 9.93
N GLN A 186 -14.58 -1.00 10.53
CA GLN A 186 -13.86 -2.17 10.04
C GLN A 186 -14.81 -3.38 9.92
N SER A 187 -15.69 -3.58 10.91
CA SER A 187 -16.63 -4.70 10.92
C SER A 187 -17.67 -4.68 9.79
N GLU A 188 -17.89 -3.53 9.13
CA GLU A 188 -18.73 -3.43 7.94
C GLU A 188 -18.12 -4.16 6.72
N TYR A 189 -16.80 -4.37 6.72
CA TYR A 189 -16.05 -4.93 5.59
C TYR A 189 -15.52 -6.33 5.90
N LYS A 190 -16.14 -7.35 5.29
CA LYS A 190 -15.75 -8.77 5.50
C LYS A 190 -14.34 -9.12 5.01
N SER A 191 -13.81 -8.30 4.11
CA SER A 191 -12.62 -8.56 3.32
C SER A 191 -11.40 -7.78 3.78
N ASN A 192 -11.55 -6.88 4.77
CA ASN A 192 -10.60 -5.82 5.13
C ASN A 192 -10.30 -4.81 4.01
N TYR A 193 -11.12 -4.78 2.97
CA TYR A 193 -11.03 -3.78 1.91
C TYR A 193 -12.30 -2.93 1.89
N ILE A 194 -12.10 -1.63 1.80
CA ILE A 194 -13.13 -0.60 1.68
C ILE A 194 -13.66 -0.56 0.24
N THR A 195 -12.79 -0.84 -0.75
CA THR A 195 -13.12 -0.80 -2.18
C THR A 195 -13.27 -2.20 -2.79
N LEU A 196 -14.11 -2.34 -3.81
CA LEU A 196 -14.21 -3.60 -4.58
C LEU A 196 -12.89 -3.92 -5.30
N SER A 197 -12.15 -2.92 -5.75
CA SER A 197 -10.81 -3.11 -6.32
C SER A 197 -9.83 -3.75 -5.33
N GLY A 198 -9.87 -3.34 -4.06
CA GLY A 198 -9.08 -3.95 -2.99
C GLY A 198 -9.43 -5.43 -2.82
N GLU A 199 -10.71 -5.77 -2.83
CA GLU A 199 -11.15 -7.17 -2.72
C GLU A 199 -10.72 -8.03 -3.90
N VAL A 200 -10.77 -7.50 -5.12
CA VAL A 200 -10.28 -8.20 -6.31
C VAL A 200 -8.77 -8.40 -6.22
N SER A 201 -8.02 -7.40 -5.78
CA SER A 201 -6.58 -7.53 -5.50
C SER A 201 -6.30 -8.60 -4.44
N GLY A 202 -7.05 -8.62 -3.33
CA GLY A 202 -6.94 -9.64 -2.29
C GLY A 202 -7.22 -11.05 -2.80
N MET A 203 -8.23 -11.20 -3.66
CA MET A 203 -8.51 -12.47 -4.33
C MET A 203 -7.37 -12.89 -5.27
N LEU A 204 -6.84 -11.98 -6.09
CA LEU A 204 -5.74 -12.28 -7.00
C LEU A 204 -4.47 -12.68 -6.25
N ASN A 205 -4.18 -12.03 -5.11
CA ASN A 205 -3.09 -12.42 -4.22
C ASN A 205 -3.30 -13.84 -3.66
N TYR A 206 -4.52 -14.16 -3.23
CA TYR A 206 -4.86 -15.52 -2.80
C TYR A 206 -4.65 -16.54 -3.94
N ILE A 207 -5.16 -16.26 -5.15
CA ILE A 207 -4.96 -17.11 -6.34
C ILE A 207 -3.46 -17.28 -6.62
N GLY A 208 -2.69 -16.20 -6.64
CA GLY A 208 -1.24 -16.21 -6.84
C GLY A 208 -0.52 -17.09 -5.82
N HIS A 209 -0.86 -16.99 -4.53
CA HIS A 209 -0.32 -17.86 -3.50
C HIS A 209 -0.69 -19.35 -3.74
N ARG A 210 -1.93 -19.65 -4.15
CA ARG A 210 -2.35 -21.03 -4.50
C ARG A 210 -1.68 -21.55 -5.78
N LEU A 211 -1.31 -20.67 -6.72
CA LEU A 211 -0.52 -20.99 -7.91
C LEU A 211 0.96 -21.23 -7.57
N ASN A 212 1.54 -20.44 -6.66
CA ASN A 212 2.97 -20.44 -6.30
C ASN A 212 3.34 -21.47 -5.23
N PHE A 213 2.44 -21.75 -4.29
CA PHE A 213 2.68 -22.70 -3.20
C PHE A 213 1.71 -23.89 -3.19
N GLY A 214 0.54 -23.80 -3.84
CA GLY A 214 -0.47 -24.87 -3.90
C GLY A 214 -0.41 -25.77 -5.15
N ASN A 215 -1.52 -26.40 -5.50
CA ASN A 215 -1.65 -27.25 -6.69
C ASN A 215 -2.57 -26.62 -7.76
N LEU A 216 -2.95 -25.35 -7.59
CA LEU A 216 -3.96 -24.70 -8.43
C LEU A 216 -3.54 -24.64 -9.91
N TYR A 217 -2.23 -24.46 -10.18
CA TYR A 217 -1.68 -24.41 -11.55
C TYR A 217 -2.07 -25.65 -12.38
N LYS A 218 -2.25 -26.82 -11.75
CA LYS A 218 -2.60 -28.08 -12.43
C LYS A 218 -3.93 -28.00 -13.18
N LEU A 219 -4.88 -27.18 -12.72
CA LEU A 219 -6.18 -27.01 -13.40
C LEU A 219 -6.02 -26.36 -14.79
N PHE A 220 -4.91 -25.66 -15.02
CA PHE A 220 -4.62 -24.94 -16.24
C PHE A 220 -3.79 -25.75 -17.25
N TRP A 221 -3.60 -27.04 -17.01
CA TRP A 221 -2.92 -27.96 -17.92
C TRP A 221 -3.77 -29.19 -18.19
N GLU A 222 -3.85 -29.59 -19.46
CA GLU A 222 -4.48 -30.83 -19.90
C GLU A 222 -3.47 -31.63 -20.71
N ASN A 223 -3.17 -32.88 -20.30
CA ASN A 223 -2.20 -33.75 -21.00
C ASN A 223 -0.87 -33.06 -21.34
N ASN A 224 -0.32 -32.32 -20.38
CA ASN A 224 0.89 -31.50 -20.53
C ASN A 224 0.79 -30.30 -21.49
N THR A 225 -0.39 -29.98 -22.01
CA THR A 225 -0.66 -28.81 -22.86
C THR A 225 -1.35 -27.69 -22.07
N PRO A 226 -0.95 -26.42 -22.24
CA PRO A 226 -1.65 -25.28 -21.65
C PRO A 226 -3.11 -25.21 -22.11
N VAL A 227 -4.04 -24.96 -21.20
CA VAL A 227 -5.44 -24.76 -21.56
C VAL A 227 -5.66 -23.49 -22.39
N LYS A 228 -6.79 -23.40 -23.09
CA LYS A 228 -7.20 -22.20 -23.83
C LYS A 228 -7.74 -21.13 -22.89
N GLU A 229 -7.74 -19.88 -23.36
CA GLU A 229 -8.20 -18.70 -22.60
C GLU A 229 -9.62 -18.88 -22.03
N GLU A 230 -10.56 -19.43 -22.81
CA GLU A 230 -11.93 -19.77 -22.37
C GLU A 230 -11.95 -20.68 -21.13
N ARG A 231 -11.02 -21.65 -21.04
CA ARG A 231 -10.92 -22.54 -19.89
C ARG A 231 -10.32 -21.83 -18.68
N ILE A 232 -9.37 -20.89 -18.89
CA ILE A 232 -8.83 -20.03 -17.83
C ILE A 232 -9.96 -19.19 -17.24
N GLN A 233 -10.78 -18.57 -18.09
CA GLN A 233 -11.95 -17.81 -17.68
C GLN A 233 -12.92 -18.66 -16.85
N LEU A 234 -13.30 -19.85 -17.33
CA LEU A 234 -14.19 -20.75 -16.58
C LEU A 234 -13.63 -21.12 -15.19
N ILE A 235 -12.33 -21.39 -15.08
CA ILE A 235 -11.70 -21.70 -13.80
C ILE A 235 -11.77 -20.48 -12.87
N LEU A 236 -11.44 -19.30 -13.37
CA LEU A 236 -11.47 -18.07 -12.59
C LEU A 236 -12.90 -17.67 -12.17
N GLU A 237 -13.90 -17.85 -13.03
CA GLU A 237 -15.32 -17.65 -12.70
C GLU A 237 -15.71 -18.45 -11.45
N ASN A 238 -15.42 -19.76 -11.45
CA ASN A 238 -15.77 -20.63 -10.33
C ASN A 238 -15.00 -20.27 -9.05
N ILE A 239 -13.76 -19.78 -9.17
CA ILE A 239 -12.99 -19.30 -8.02
C ILE A 239 -13.59 -17.99 -7.49
N MET A 240 -13.92 -17.05 -8.38
CA MET A 240 -14.55 -15.78 -8.04
C MET A 240 -15.90 -16.01 -7.35
N ASP A 241 -16.77 -16.83 -7.93
CA ASP A 241 -18.09 -17.16 -7.35
C ASP A 241 -17.95 -17.75 -5.95
N ALA A 242 -16.96 -18.64 -5.74
CA ALA A 242 -16.71 -19.21 -4.43
C ALA A 242 -16.11 -18.21 -3.43
N TYR A 243 -15.19 -17.36 -3.89
CA TYR A 243 -14.52 -16.35 -3.06
C TYR A 243 -15.49 -15.26 -2.60
N PHE A 244 -16.37 -14.82 -3.51
CA PHE A 244 -17.31 -13.72 -3.31
C PHE A 244 -18.71 -14.17 -2.85
N TYR A 245 -18.93 -15.47 -2.61
CA TYR A 245 -20.26 -16.06 -2.34
C TYR A 245 -21.10 -15.31 -1.27
N ASN A 246 -20.46 -14.75 -0.24
CA ASN A 246 -21.13 -14.04 0.85
C ASN A 246 -20.90 -12.51 0.84
N GLN A 247 -20.39 -11.95 -0.24
CA GLN A 247 -19.95 -10.54 -0.32
C GLN A 247 -20.89 -9.65 -1.16
N GLU A 248 -22.07 -10.15 -1.54
CA GLU A 248 -23.09 -9.40 -2.30
C GLU A 248 -22.53 -8.74 -3.58
N ILE A 249 -21.63 -9.45 -4.28
CA ILE A 249 -21.02 -9.01 -5.53
C ILE A 249 -21.63 -9.79 -6.69
N ASP A 250 -22.19 -9.05 -7.65
CA ASP A 250 -22.67 -9.60 -8.90
C ASP A 250 -21.48 -9.80 -9.85
N ILE A 251 -21.24 -11.05 -10.25
CA ILE A 251 -20.21 -11.44 -11.23
C ILE A 251 -20.92 -11.79 -12.53
N THR A 252 -20.60 -11.08 -13.61
CA THR A 252 -21.08 -11.40 -14.96
C THR A 252 -19.89 -11.77 -15.82
N ARG A 253 -19.76 -13.05 -16.18
CA ARG A 253 -18.82 -13.51 -17.19
C ARG A 253 -19.28 -13.04 -18.56
N GLU A 254 -18.33 -12.72 -19.43
CA GLU A 254 -18.59 -12.55 -20.85
C GLU A 254 -19.60 -11.41 -21.13
N ALA A 255 -19.50 -10.33 -20.34
CA ALA A 255 -20.45 -9.23 -20.32
C ALA A 255 -20.34 -8.36 -21.58
N LEU A 256 -21.48 -8.04 -22.18
CA LEU A 256 -21.56 -7.12 -23.32
C LEU A 256 -21.39 -5.68 -22.83
N LEU A 257 -20.36 -4.98 -23.34
CA LEU A 257 -20.06 -3.58 -23.05
C LEU A 257 -19.71 -2.82 -24.33
N GLY A 258 -20.42 -1.72 -24.58
CA GLY A 258 -20.27 -0.94 -25.82
C GLY A 258 -20.43 -1.84 -27.06
N ASN A 259 -19.37 -1.93 -27.87
CA ASN A 259 -19.34 -2.72 -29.11
C ASN A 259 -18.66 -4.10 -28.96
N GLY A 260 -18.37 -4.54 -27.73
CA GLY A 260 -17.65 -5.79 -27.51
C GLY A 260 -18.01 -6.48 -26.22
N LYS A 261 -17.12 -7.38 -25.80
CA LYS A 261 -17.32 -8.32 -24.70
C LYS A 261 -16.11 -8.27 -23.81
N VAL A 262 -16.32 -8.04 -22.52
CA VAL A 262 -15.28 -8.14 -21.49
C VAL A 262 -15.37 -9.51 -20.83
N ASP A 263 -14.24 -10.06 -20.39
CA ASP A 263 -14.22 -11.39 -19.78
C ASP A 263 -15.02 -11.44 -18.48
N PHE A 264 -14.87 -10.44 -17.60
CA PHE A 264 -15.70 -10.31 -16.40
C PHE A 264 -16.07 -8.86 -16.09
N LYS A 265 -17.29 -8.71 -15.59
CA LYS A 265 -17.81 -7.50 -14.98
C LYS A 265 -18.24 -7.83 -13.56
N LEU A 266 -17.63 -7.17 -12.59
CA LEU A 266 -18.00 -7.26 -11.19
C LEU A 266 -18.73 -5.97 -10.79
N TYR A 267 -19.77 -6.11 -9.99
CA TYR A 267 -20.62 -5.01 -9.56
C TYR A 267 -21.13 -5.27 -8.14
N ARG A 268 -20.95 -4.32 -7.24
CA ARG A 268 -21.57 -4.36 -5.90
C ARG A 268 -22.71 -3.36 -5.80
N ASN A 269 -22.47 -2.13 -6.24
CA ASN A 269 -23.49 -1.07 -6.22
C ASN A 269 -23.20 0.02 -7.26
N LYS A 270 -24.03 1.07 -7.29
CA LYS A 270 -24.00 2.10 -8.34
C LYS A 270 -22.76 2.98 -8.33
N LYS A 271 -22.00 3.04 -7.22
CA LYS A 271 -20.75 3.82 -7.13
C LYS A 271 -19.71 3.31 -8.13
N GLU A 272 -18.83 4.17 -8.60
CA GLU A 272 -17.95 3.89 -9.75
C GLU A 272 -16.73 3.01 -9.41
N ASP A 273 -16.31 3.02 -8.16
CA ASP A 273 -15.28 2.18 -7.56
C ASP A 273 -15.79 0.82 -7.07
N GLU A 274 -17.11 0.66 -7.02
CA GLU A 274 -17.84 -0.58 -6.72
C GLU A 274 -18.17 -1.37 -8.00
N LYS A 275 -17.37 -1.10 -9.04
CA LYS A 275 -17.48 -1.58 -10.41
C LYS A 275 -16.09 -1.92 -10.90
N VAL A 276 -15.84 -3.20 -11.20
CA VAL A 276 -14.54 -3.66 -11.68
C VAL A 276 -14.70 -4.45 -12.98
N LEU A 277 -13.82 -4.17 -13.95
CA LEU A 277 -13.66 -5.00 -15.15
C LEU A 277 -12.45 -5.89 -15.01
N ILE A 278 -12.53 -7.14 -15.47
CA ILE A 278 -11.37 -8.03 -15.57
C ILE A 278 -11.28 -8.55 -17.00
N GLU A 279 -10.11 -8.39 -17.61
CA GLU A 279 -9.78 -8.94 -18.93
C GLU A 279 -8.58 -9.87 -18.78
N ILE A 280 -8.63 -11.04 -19.42
CA ILE A 280 -7.56 -12.03 -19.38
C ILE A 280 -6.96 -12.18 -20.76
N LYS A 281 -5.63 -12.25 -20.85
CA LYS A 281 -4.95 -12.67 -22.07
C LYS A 281 -3.81 -13.62 -21.75
N ARG A 282 -3.64 -14.65 -22.59
CA ARG A 282 -2.39 -15.43 -22.58
C ARG A 282 -1.22 -14.56 -23.04
N ALA A 283 -0.05 -14.70 -22.40
CA ALA A 283 1.18 -14.01 -22.82
C ALA A 283 1.58 -14.34 -24.26
N SER A 284 1.26 -15.54 -24.75
CA SER A 284 1.46 -15.95 -26.15
C SER A 284 0.51 -15.27 -27.14
N SER A 285 -0.54 -14.57 -26.69
CA SER A 285 -1.54 -13.96 -27.55
C SER A 285 -0.94 -12.85 -28.41
N SER A 286 -1.24 -12.85 -29.71
CA SER A 286 -0.93 -11.73 -30.60
C SER A 286 -1.75 -10.48 -30.26
N TYR A 287 -2.82 -10.63 -29.47
CA TYR A 287 -3.70 -9.55 -29.02
C TYR A 287 -3.35 -9.02 -27.63
N LEU A 288 -2.25 -9.46 -27.00
CA LEU A 288 -1.86 -9.01 -25.66
C LEU A 288 -1.83 -7.46 -25.57
N LYS A 289 -1.05 -6.81 -26.44
CA LYS A 289 -0.96 -5.34 -26.45
C LYS A 289 -2.28 -4.65 -26.80
N LYS A 290 -2.97 -5.13 -27.84
CA LYS A 290 -4.24 -4.53 -28.31
C LYS A 290 -5.38 -4.68 -27.30
N GLY A 291 -5.42 -5.79 -26.56
CA GLY A 291 -6.42 -6.04 -25.52
C GLY A 291 -6.28 -5.04 -24.37
N TYR A 292 -5.04 -4.78 -23.95
CA TYR A 292 -4.75 -3.79 -22.91
C TYR A 292 -5.03 -2.35 -23.40
N GLU A 293 -4.33 -1.90 -24.44
CA GLU A 293 -4.35 -0.48 -24.82
C GLU A 293 -5.69 -0.01 -25.37
N LYS A 294 -6.41 -0.88 -26.08
CA LYS A 294 -7.60 -0.51 -26.84
C LYS A 294 -8.87 -1.09 -26.25
N GLN A 295 -8.94 -2.40 -26.09
CA GLN A 295 -10.20 -3.05 -25.73
C GLN A 295 -10.65 -2.67 -24.31
N LEU A 296 -9.77 -2.81 -23.31
CA LEU A 296 -10.11 -2.50 -21.92
C LEU A 296 -10.31 -1.00 -21.72
N THR A 297 -9.44 -0.17 -22.30
CA THR A 297 -9.57 1.30 -22.31
C THR A 297 -10.92 1.76 -22.91
N ASP A 298 -11.32 1.22 -24.07
CA ASP A 298 -12.59 1.55 -24.73
C ASP A 298 -13.80 1.16 -23.84
N TYR A 299 -13.71 0.05 -23.11
CA TYR A 299 -14.77 -0.34 -22.16
C TYR A 299 -14.86 0.60 -20.97
N MET A 300 -13.73 0.97 -20.36
CA MET A 300 -13.72 1.91 -19.23
C MET A 300 -14.32 3.26 -19.63
N LEU A 301 -13.91 3.79 -20.79
CA LEU A 301 -14.43 5.04 -21.37
C LEU A 301 -15.93 5.00 -21.64
N SER A 302 -16.48 3.86 -22.06
CA SER A 302 -17.89 3.74 -22.45
C SER A 302 -18.84 3.38 -21.31
N THR A 303 -18.33 3.00 -20.14
CA THR A 303 -19.16 2.36 -19.09
C THR A 303 -19.06 2.99 -17.69
N ASN A 304 -18.29 4.08 -17.52
CA ASN A 304 -17.98 4.69 -16.22
C ASN A 304 -17.40 3.68 -15.21
N TYR A 305 -16.67 2.67 -15.68
CA TYR A 305 -15.89 1.77 -14.84
C TYR A 305 -14.52 2.40 -14.64
N LYS A 306 -14.20 2.74 -13.39
CA LYS A 306 -12.92 3.35 -13.04
C LYS A 306 -11.81 2.33 -12.86
N ASN A 307 -12.11 1.18 -12.27
CA ASN A 307 -11.10 0.17 -11.94
C ASN A 307 -11.17 -1.02 -12.91
N ALA A 308 -10.00 -1.44 -13.40
CA ALA A 308 -9.90 -2.66 -14.19
C ALA A 308 -8.66 -3.49 -13.84
N PHE A 309 -8.72 -4.78 -14.13
CA PHE A 309 -7.61 -5.72 -13.98
C PHE A 309 -7.31 -6.39 -15.32
N TYR A 310 -6.04 -6.37 -15.70
CA TYR A 310 -5.55 -7.04 -16.89
C TYR A 310 -4.66 -8.22 -16.50
N LEU A 311 -5.17 -9.43 -16.66
CA LEU A 311 -4.52 -10.66 -16.19
C LEU A 311 -3.74 -11.32 -17.32
N ILE A 312 -2.42 -11.45 -17.15
CA ILE A 312 -1.54 -12.07 -18.14
C ILE A 312 -1.21 -13.50 -17.71
N ALA A 313 -1.76 -14.48 -18.43
CA ALA A 313 -1.52 -15.90 -18.15
C ALA A 313 -0.23 -16.41 -18.83
N CYS A 314 0.72 -16.88 -18.02
CA CYS A 314 2.05 -17.33 -18.44
C CYS A 314 2.24 -18.82 -18.16
N PHE A 315 2.61 -19.62 -19.16
CA PHE A 315 2.82 -21.07 -19.05
C PHE A 315 4.29 -21.48 -19.20
N THR A 316 5.15 -20.57 -19.64
CA THR A 316 6.59 -20.77 -19.84
C THR A 316 7.42 -19.62 -19.27
N ASP A 317 8.72 -19.85 -19.05
CA ASP A 317 9.65 -18.81 -18.55
C ASP A 317 9.73 -17.61 -19.50
N SER A 318 9.79 -17.86 -20.82
CA SER A 318 9.80 -16.80 -21.83
C SER A 318 8.50 -15.98 -21.85
N GLU A 319 7.36 -16.61 -21.59
CA GLU A 319 6.08 -15.89 -21.44
C GLU A 319 6.05 -15.03 -20.18
N PHE A 320 6.64 -15.51 -19.08
CA PHE A 320 6.76 -14.75 -17.84
C PHE A 320 7.64 -13.51 -18.03
N GLU A 321 8.83 -13.67 -18.60
CA GLU A 321 9.74 -12.56 -18.94
C GLU A 321 9.08 -11.55 -19.87
N LYS A 322 8.33 -12.04 -20.88
CA LYS A 322 7.54 -11.18 -21.78
C LYS A 322 6.49 -10.38 -21.02
N ALA A 323 5.82 -10.97 -20.03
CA ALA A 323 4.83 -10.29 -19.21
C ALA A 323 5.48 -9.23 -18.30
N GLU A 324 6.64 -9.53 -17.69
CA GLU A 324 7.40 -8.53 -16.93
C GLU A 324 7.83 -7.35 -17.79
N GLN A 325 8.33 -7.62 -19.00
CA GLN A 325 8.68 -6.57 -19.95
C GLN A 325 7.44 -5.77 -20.38
N PHE A 326 6.30 -6.45 -20.58
CA PHE A 326 5.04 -5.79 -20.89
C PHE A 326 4.64 -4.81 -19.79
N ILE A 327 4.66 -5.24 -18.52
CA ILE A 327 4.36 -4.39 -17.36
C ILE A 327 5.30 -3.17 -17.38
N ARG A 328 6.62 -3.39 -17.38
CA ARG A 328 7.61 -2.28 -17.36
C ARG A 328 7.41 -1.24 -18.46
N ASN A 329 6.95 -1.66 -19.63
CA ASN A 329 6.75 -0.78 -20.78
C ASN A 329 5.38 -0.08 -20.83
N HIS A 330 4.40 -0.51 -20.03
CA HIS A 330 3.03 0.02 -20.06
C HIS A 330 2.54 0.52 -18.70
N VAL A 331 3.34 0.41 -17.64
CA VAL A 331 3.19 1.31 -16.49
C VAL A 331 3.55 2.72 -17.03
N TYR A 332 2.64 3.68 -16.93
CA TYR A 332 2.85 5.12 -17.21
C TYR A 332 2.67 5.66 -18.65
N THR A 333 1.83 5.07 -19.52
CA THR A 333 1.65 5.59 -20.89
C THR A 333 0.45 6.53 -21.11
N ASP A 334 -0.65 6.43 -20.33
CA ASP A 334 -1.85 7.30 -20.45
C ASP A 334 -2.63 7.41 -19.13
N THR A 335 -3.39 8.51 -18.92
CA THR A 335 -4.14 8.79 -17.68
C THR A 335 -5.18 7.73 -17.31
N ILE A 336 -5.85 7.10 -18.28
CA ILE A 336 -6.83 6.02 -18.01
C ILE A 336 -6.14 4.69 -17.69
N GLN A 337 -4.98 4.44 -18.29
CA GLN A 337 -4.23 3.19 -18.09
C GLN A 337 -3.65 3.10 -16.67
N LEU A 338 -3.50 4.22 -15.96
CA LEU A 338 -3.16 4.25 -14.53
C LEU A 338 -4.16 3.50 -13.65
N TYR A 339 -5.43 3.38 -14.09
CA TYR A 339 -6.46 2.67 -13.36
C TYR A 339 -6.61 1.19 -13.77
N ILE A 340 -5.71 0.70 -14.64
CA ILE A 340 -5.65 -0.70 -15.04
C ILE A 340 -4.54 -1.40 -14.26
N ASN A 341 -4.95 -2.26 -13.32
CA ASN A 341 -4.05 -3.10 -12.54
C ASN A 341 -3.61 -4.31 -13.38
N ILE A 342 -2.34 -4.36 -13.77
CA ILE A 342 -1.80 -5.51 -14.51
C ILE A 342 -1.28 -6.56 -13.52
N SER A 343 -1.71 -7.81 -13.66
CA SER A 343 -1.26 -8.91 -12.80
C SER A 343 -0.86 -10.14 -13.63
N ILE A 344 0.22 -10.82 -13.21
CA ILE A 344 0.69 -12.04 -13.84
C ILE A 344 0.04 -13.25 -13.15
N LEU A 345 -0.65 -14.07 -13.93
CA LEU A 345 -1.02 -15.43 -13.52
C LEU A 345 0.11 -16.37 -13.92
N ASP A 346 0.99 -16.69 -12.97
CA ASP A 346 2.06 -17.67 -13.19
C ASP A 346 1.48 -19.10 -13.17
N LEU A 347 1.22 -19.63 -14.37
CA LEU A 347 0.65 -20.95 -14.59
C LEU A 347 1.72 -21.97 -15.01
N ARG A 348 3.02 -21.63 -14.91
CA ARG A 348 4.12 -22.55 -15.27
C ARG A 348 4.05 -23.83 -14.45
N LYS A 349 4.49 -24.94 -15.04
CA LYS A 349 4.70 -26.18 -14.26
C LYS A 349 5.86 -25.99 -13.33
N ARG A 350 5.68 -26.42 -12.08
CA ARG A 350 6.81 -26.51 -11.14
C ARG A 350 7.74 -27.63 -11.55
N LYS A 351 9.04 -27.34 -11.56
CA LYS A 351 10.08 -28.37 -11.58
C LYS A 351 10.00 -29.10 -10.24
N THR A 352 9.61 -30.37 -10.25
CA THR A 352 9.64 -31.19 -9.04
C THR A 352 11.09 -31.36 -8.60
N ALA A 353 11.39 -31.18 -7.32
CA ALA A 353 12.72 -31.39 -6.73
C ALA A 353 13.26 -32.83 -6.87
N SER A 354 12.47 -33.74 -7.46
CA SER A 354 12.74 -35.18 -7.53
C SER A 354 13.28 -35.65 -8.89
N VAL A 355 13.98 -34.80 -9.64
CA VAL A 355 14.80 -35.23 -10.77
C VAL A 355 16.07 -34.39 -10.80
N SER A 356 17.04 -34.79 -9.97
CA SER A 356 18.45 -34.39 -10.05
C SER A 356 19.28 -35.60 -10.49
#